data_AF-A0A840YZN0-F1
#
_entry.id   AF-A0A840YZN0-F1
#
_cell.length_a   1.000
_cell.length_b   1.000
_cell.length_c   1.000
_cell.angle_alpha   90.00
_cell.angle_beta   90.00
_cell.angle_gamma   90.00
#
_symmetry.space_group_name_H-M   'P 1'
#
loop_
_entity.id
_entity.type
_entity.pdbx_description
1 polymer ?
#
loop_
_entity_poly.entity_id
_entity_poly.type
_entity_poly.pdbx_seq_one_letter_code
_entity_poly.pdbx_strand_id
1 'polypeptide(L)' 'MVTRGPYHDASRATREEDEVMLDGPDGLAVSMTPEAARKTAQAIRAALADSEQDEPKPDCQAPPEDEDS' A
#
# COMPACT_ATOMS: atom_id res chain seq x y z
N MET A 1 -10.44 -8.86 15.45
CA MET A 1 -9.43 -8.22 14.56
C MET A 1 -9.92 -8.45 13.15
N VAL A 2 -10.28 -7.39 12.42
CA VAL A 2 -10.70 -7.51 11.02
C VAL A 2 -9.44 -7.31 10.18
N THR A 3 -8.91 -8.39 9.61
CA THR A 3 -7.80 -8.31 8.65
C THR A 3 -8.39 -8.13 7.26
N ARG A 4 -8.32 -6.92 6.71
CA ARG A 4 -8.65 -6.68 5.29
C ARG A 4 -7.59 -7.35 4.42
N GLY A 5 -8.01 -7.92 3.29
CA GLY A 5 -7.12 -8.50 2.29
C GLY A 5 -6.21 -7.44 1.63
N PRO A 6 -5.20 -7.83 0.84
CA PRO A 6 -4.36 -6.92 0.07
C PRO A 6 -5.19 -5.90 -0.72
N TYR A 7 -4.81 -4.62 -0.61
CA TYR A 7 -5.37 -3.55 -1.42
C TYR A 7 -4.77 -3.59 -2.82
N HIS A 8 -5.62 -3.41 -3.83
CA HIS A 8 -5.21 -3.34 -5.23
C HIS A 8 -4.98 -1.90 -5.72
N ASP A 9 -5.45 -0.92 -4.94
CA ASP A 9 -5.25 0.49 -5.22
C ASP A 9 -3.88 0.98 -4.78
N ALA A 10 -3.26 1.83 -5.60
CA ALA A 10 -1.97 2.43 -5.30
C ALA A 10 -2.09 3.46 -4.16
N SER A 11 -1.11 3.46 -3.26
CA SER A 11 -0.95 4.52 -2.26
C SER A 11 -0.45 5.81 -2.93
N ARG A 12 -0.87 6.97 -2.42
CA ARG A 12 -0.45 8.28 -2.94
C ARG A 12 0.67 8.85 -2.07
N ALA A 13 1.75 9.31 -2.68
CA ALA A 13 2.84 10.00 -2.00
C ALA A 13 2.89 11.47 -2.40
N THR A 14 2.87 12.37 -1.41
CA THR A 14 2.91 13.82 -1.59
C THR A 14 4.08 14.39 -0.80
N ARG A 15 4.82 15.36 -1.38
CA ARG A 15 5.86 16.09 -0.65
C ARG A 15 5.30 17.42 -0.19
N GLU A 16 5.39 17.68 1.10
CA GLU A 16 5.05 18.98 1.70
C GLU A 16 6.29 19.51 2.41
N GLU A 17 6.89 20.56 1.84
CA GLU A 17 8.07 21.26 2.37
C GLU A 17 9.21 20.29 2.79
N ASP A 18 9.29 20.01 4.09
CA ASP A 18 10.32 19.20 4.77
C ASP A 18 9.90 17.76 5.07
N GLU A 19 8.69 17.35 4.71
CA GLU A 19 8.15 16.02 4.94
C GLU A 19 7.54 15.40 3.67
N VAL A 20 7.37 14.08 3.72
CA VAL A 20 6.68 13.29 2.71
C VAL A 20 5.54 12.57 3.39
N MET A 21 4.34 12.77 2.87
CA MET A 21 3.13 12.06 3.29
C MET A 21 2.86 10.90 2.35
N LEU A 22 2.62 9.73 2.92
CA LEU A 22 2.15 8.54 2.22
C LEU A 22 0.73 8.21 2.70
N ASP A 23 -0.24 8.37 1.82
CA ASP A 23 -1.64 8.02 2.06
C ASP A 23 -1.91 6.63 1.50
N GLY A 24 -2.13 5.69 2.41
CA GLY A 24 -2.55 4.33 2.10
C GLY A 24 -4.03 4.26 1.68
N PRO A 25 -4.42 3.24 0.90
CA PRO A 25 -5.80 3.06 0.44
C PRO A 25 -6.82 2.85 1.58
N ASP A 26 -6.37 2.46 2.77
CA ASP A 26 -7.22 2.36 3.98
C ASP A 26 -7.34 3.68 4.76
N GLY A 27 -6.82 4.78 4.23
CA GLY A 27 -6.74 6.06 4.94
C GLY A 27 -5.60 6.12 5.97
N LEU A 28 -4.64 5.18 5.91
CA LEU A 28 -3.42 5.25 6.71
C LEU A 28 -2.48 6.31 6.13
N ALA A 29 -2.46 7.50 6.73
CA ALA A 29 -1.48 8.54 6.41
C ALA A 29 -0.24 8.40 7.30
N VAL A 30 0.94 8.29 6.70
CA VAL A 30 2.22 8.28 7.41
C VAL A 30 3.06 9.45 6.90
N SER A 31 3.52 10.32 7.80
CA SER A 31 4.53 11.32 7.48
C SER A 31 5.93 10.78 7.76
N MET A 32 6.87 11.11 6.89
CA MET A 32 8.27 10.72 7.03
C MET A 32 9.18 11.77 6.42
N THR A 33 10.43 11.82 6.88
CA THR A 33 11.42 12.73 6.28
C THR A 33 11.71 12.30 4.83
N PRO A 34 12.18 13.21 3.96
CA PRO A 34 12.53 12.89 2.58
C PRO A 34 13.56 11.76 2.46
N GLU A 35 14.50 11.69 3.40
CA GLU A 35 15.49 10.62 3.45
C GLU A 35 14.83 9.26 3.78
N ALA A 36 13.93 9.24 4.77
CA ALA A 36 13.19 8.04 5.12
C ALA A 36 12.31 7.57 3.96
N ALA A 37 11.59 8.48 3.28
CA ALA A 37 10.80 8.15 2.09
C ALA A 37 11.62 7.49 0.98
N ARG A 38 12.83 8.01 0.72
CA ARG A 38 13.73 7.42 -0.28
C ARG A 38 14.13 5.99 0.09
N LYS A 39 14.46 5.74 1.37
CA LYS A 39 14.81 4.39 1.85
C LYS A 39 13.61 3.44 1.77
N THR A 40 12.41 3.91 2.14
CA THR A 40 11.16 3.15 2.02
C THR A 40 10.89 2.74 0.57
N ALA A 41 11.02 3.68 -0.38
CA ALA A 41 10.83 3.38 -1.80
C ALA A 41 11.84 2.34 -2.33
N GLN A 42 13.09 2.41 -1.87
CA GLN A 42 14.11 1.40 -2.22
C GLN A 42 13.77 0.03 -1.64
N ALA A 43 13.33 -0.04 -0.38
CA ALA A 43 12.92 -1.28 0.26
C ALA A 43 11.72 -1.93 -0.45
N ILE A 44 10.70 -1.14 -0.83
CA ILE A 44 9.56 -1.63 -1.60
C ILE A 44 10.02 -2.20 -2.95
N ARG A 45 10.87 -1.47 -3.69
CA ARG A 45 11.41 -1.96 -4.96
C ARG A 45 12.21 -3.27 -4.82
N ALA A 46 12.98 -3.40 -3.74
CA ALA A 46 13.71 -4.63 -3.45
C ALA A 46 12.75 -5.79 -3.17
N ALA A 47 11.71 -5.58 -2.34
CA ALA A 47 10.71 -6.60 -2.04
C ALA A 47 9.93 -7.05 -3.29
N LEU A 48 9.66 -6.13 -4.22
CA LEU A 48 9.03 -6.48 -5.51
C LEU A 48 9.96 -7.33 -6.39
N ALA A 49 11.27 -7.09 -6.37
CA ALA A 49 12.23 -7.91 -7.12
C ALA A 49 12.28 -9.35 -6.60
N ASP A 50 12.07 -9.56 -5.30
CA ASP A 50 11.92 -10.89 -4.72
C ASP A 50 10.57 -11.53 -5.07
N SER A 51 9.52 -10.71 -5.22
CA SER A 51 8.14 -11.16 -5.50
C SER A 51 7.94 -11.62 -6.95
N GLU A 52 8.77 -11.22 -7.92
CA GLU A 52 8.69 -11.76 -9.29
C GLU A 52 9.00 -13.28 -9.36
N GLN A 53 9.48 -13.88 -8.27
CA GLN A 53 9.66 -15.34 -8.15
C GLN A 53 8.51 -16.07 -7.45
N ASP A 54 7.59 -15.34 -6.80
CA ASP A 54 6.42 -15.92 -6.12
C ASP A 54 5.16 -15.56 -6.93
N GLU A 55 4.56 -16.56 -7.57
CA GLU A 55 3.34 -16.38 -8.36
C GLU A 55 2.22 -15.71 -7.50
N PRO A 56 1.55 -14.65 -8.01
CA PRO A 56 0.49 -13.98 -7.28
C PRO A 56 -0.76 -14.87 -7.23
N LYS A 57 -1.14 -15.31 -6.03
CA LYS A 57 -2.37 -16.09 -5.81
C LYS A 57 -3.60 -15.15 -5.84
N PRO A 58 -4.58 -15.36 -6.74
CA PRO A 58 -5.66 -14.42 -6.98
C PRO A 58 -6.85 -14.70 -6.03
N ASP A 59 -6.70 -14.33 -4.76
CA ASP A 59 -7.73 -14.66 -3.75
C ASP A 59 -8.10 -13.42 -2.92
N CYS A 60 -8.33 -12.26 -3.56
CA CYS A 60 -8.95 -11.08 -2.93
C CYS A 60 -10.03 -10.46 -3.80
N GLN A 61 -10.86 -11.30 -4.42
CA GLN A 61 -12.19 -10.87 -4.83
C GLN A 61 -13.06 -10.86 -3.56
N ALA A 62 -13.29 -9.69 -2.96
CA ALA A 62 -14.29 -9.54 -1.92
C ALA A 62 -15.68 -9.93 -2.50
N PRO A 63 -16.51 -10.69 -1.78
CA PRO A 63 -17.86 -11.00 -2.24
C PRO A 63 -18.68 -9.70 -2.36
N PRO A 64 -19.61 -9.60 -3.35
CA PRO A 64 -20.51 -8.46 -3.44
C PRO A 64 -21.32 -8.36 -2.16
N GLU A 65 -21.30 -7.18 -1.54
CA GLU A 65 -22.07 -6.86 -0.34
C GLU A 65 -23.56 -6.96 -0.70
N ASP A 66 -24.29 -7.81 0.03
CA ASP A 66 -25.73 -7.97 -0.09
C ASP A 66 -26.43 -6.61 0.14
N GLU A 67 -27.05 -6.06 -0.91
CA GLU A 67 -28.02 -4.96 -0.79
C GLU A 67 -29.30 -5.53 -0.15
N ASP A 68 -29.50 -5.23 1.14
CA ASP A 68 -30.77 -5.35 1.85
C ASP A 68 -31.89 -4.67 1.04
N SER A 69 -32.98 -5.40 0.72
CA SER A 69 -34.24 -4.87 0.19
C SER A 69 -35.43 -5.67 0.70
#